data_AF-A0A2N5YYQ5-F1
#
_entry.id   AF-A0A2N5YYQ5-F1
#
_cell.length_a   1.000
_cell.length_b   1.000
_cell.length_c   1.000
_cell.angle_alpha   90.00
_cell.angle_beta   90.00
_cell.angle_gamma   90.00
#
_symmetry.space_group_name_H-M   'P 1'
#
loop_
_entity.id
_entity.type
_entity.pdbx_description
1 polymer ?
#
loop_
_entity_poly.entity_id
_entity_poly.type
_entity_poly.pdbx_seq_one_letter_code
_entity_poly.pdbx_strand_id
1 'polypeptide(L)'
;MKLIFYLSLLFLFALNTSAQINSVNGFQLPPYDTIRVFLVFAERTNTADYSDYKAGWLPGQMPDRADEFFDPVFTNYSNLEGYFTKYFYQMSFGDFIMIGDYYPSLVQIDESLGFQNSTVISYLNSLPGTDITTANGYSINSDSFDYWTSTSSGYPKTSAADNKIDMVIICWRNAWGDGNGSVSISNSSFTLKSKSGSNAIGKFGCYS
;
A
#
# COMPACT_ATOMS: atom_id res chain seq x y z
N MET A 1 5.44 -53.92 16.75
CA MET A 1 4.33 -52.93 16.81
C MET A 1 4.76 -51.53 17.24
N LYS A 2 5.56 -51.34 18.30
CA LYS A 2 5.97 -50.00 18.77
C LYS A 2 6.69 -49.14 17.71
N LEU A 3 7.58 -49.74 16.91
CA LEU A 3 8.34 -49.04 15.86
C LEU A 3 7.44 -48.45 14.76
N ILE A 4 6.40 -49.19 14.34
CA ILE A 4 5.45 -48.76 13.30
C ILE A 4 4.63 -47.56 13.79
N PHE A 5 4.24 -47.56 15.07
CA PHE A 5 3.53 -46.45 15.68
C PHE A 5 4.36 -45.15 15.70
N TYR A 6 5.66 -45.24 16.04
CA TYR A 6 6.55 -44.08 16.00
C TYR A 6 6.79 -43.56 14.58
N LEU A 7 6.95 -44.45 13.60
CA LEU A 7 7.08 -44.06 12.18
C LEU A 7 5.81 -43.41 11.64
N SER A 8 4.62 -43.91 12.00
CA SER A 8 3.35 -43.25 11.63
C SER A 8 3.18 -41.88 12.28
N LEU A 9 3.65 -41.71 13.52
CA LEU A 9 3.58 -40.43 14.22
C LEU A 9 4.52 -39.38 13.60
N LEU A 10 5.73 -39.80 13.19
CA LEU A 10 6.70 -38.95 12.47
C LEU A 10 6.19 -38.53 11.08
N PHE A 11 5.51 -39.43 10.36
CA PHE A 11 4.94 -39.11 9.05
C PHE A 11 3.80 -38.09 9.15
N LEU A 12 2.98 -38.17 10.20
CA LEU A 12 1.91 -37.18 10.47
C LEU A 12 2.45 -35.81 10.87
N PHE A 13 3.63 -35.72 11.50
CA PHE A 13 4.29 -34.44 11.79
C PHE A 13 4.95 -33.82 10.54
N ALA A 14 5.55 -34.63 9.67
CA ALA A 14 6.21 -34.13 8.45
C ALA A 14 5.23 -33.46 7.46
N LEU A 15 3.98 -33.93 7.40
CA LEU A 15 2.95 -33.41 6.48
C LEU A 15 2.38 -32.04 6.89
N ASN A 16 2.73 -31.49 8.06
CA ASN A 16 2.22 -30.19 8.55
C ASN A 16 3.21 -29.02 8.38
N THR A 17 4.34 -29.21 7.69
CA THR A 17 5.39 -28.17 7.56
C THR A 17 5.09 -27.08 6.52
N SER A 18 4.05 -27.23 5.71
CA SER A 18 3.69 -26.27 4.64
C SER A 18 3.07 -24.97 5.16
N ALA A 19 2.60 -24.91 6.41
CA ALA A 19 1.94 -23.74 6.98
C ALA A 19 2.92 -22.69 7.56
N GLN A 20 4.21 -23.02 7.67
CA GLN A 20 5.24 -22.14 8.23
C GLN A 20 6.10 -21.43 7.17
N ILE A 21 5.70 -21.42 5.90
CA ILE A 21 6.35 -20.60 4.87
C ILE A 21 5.63 -19.24 4.83
N ASN A 22 5.99 -18.18 5.54
CA ASN A 22 6.78 -17.93 6.74
C ASN A 22 6.40 -16.48 7.10
N SER A 23 5.68 -16.22 8.20
CA SER A 23 5.39 -14.83 8.62
C SER A 23 6.69 -14.02 8.81
N VAL A 24 7.78 -14.72 9.10
CA VAL A 24 9.16 -14.21 9.19
C VAL A 24 9.64 -13.53 7.91
N ASN A 25 9.14 -13.95 6.74
CA ASN A 25 9.53 -13.38 5.44
C ASN A 25 8.59 -12.26 4.98
N GLY A 26 7.55 -11.96 5.76
CA GLY A 26 6.43 -11.13 5.34
C GLY A 26 5.54 -11.85 4.32
N PHE A 27 4.23 -11.65 4.43
CA PHE A 27 3.29 -12.29 3.49
C PHE A 27 3.29 -11.56 2.15
N GLN A 28 3.01 -10.26 2.14
CA GLN A 28 2.99 -9.43 0.93
C GLN A 28 4.12 -8.40 0.92
N LEU A 29 4.35 -7.74 2.06
CA LEU A 29 5.39 -6.73 2.23
C LEU A 29 6.68 -7.35 2.78
N PRO A 30 7.85 -6.72 2.53
CA PRO A 30 9.07 -7.10 3.23
C PRO A 30 8.89 -6.93 4.75
N PRO A 31 9.50 -7.80 5.58
CA PRO A 31 9.32 -7.77 7.02
C PRO A 31 10.30 -6.82 7.74
N TYR A 32 11.26 -6.24 7.01
CA TYR A 32 12.31 -5.37 7.52
C TYR A 32 12.72 -4.33 6.47
N ASP A 33 13.58 -3.40 6.89
CA ASP A 33 14.15 -2.30 6.09
C ASP A 33 13.04 -1.37 5.57
N THR A 34 13.29 -0.63 4.49
CA THR A 34 12.47 0.50 4.08
C THR A 34 11.64 0.16 2.85
N ILE A 35 10.39 0.62 2.82
CA ILE A 35 9.58 0.70 1.60
C ILE A 35 9.10 2.13 1.42
N ARG A 36 8.95 2.58 0.17
CA ARG A 36 8.27 3.84 -0.14
C ARG A 36 6.93 3.61 -0.81
N VAL A 37 5.89 4.18 -0.22
CA VAL A 37 4.52 4.12 -0.71
C VAL A 37 4.22 5.31 -1.62
N PHE A 38 3.64 5.04 -2.80
CA PHE A 38 2.97 6.07 -3.59
C PHE A 38 1.50 6.18 -3.17
N LEU A 39 1.12 7.29 -2.53
CA LEU A 39 -0.23 7.52 -2.01
C LEU A 39 -1.07 8.35 -3.00
N VAL A 40 -2.32 7.94 -3.19
CA VAL A 40 -3.29 8.64 -4.04
C VAL A 40 -4.55 8.87 -3.22
N PHE A 41 -4.95 10.13 -3.11
CA PHE A 41 -6.24 10.49 -2.55
C PHE A 41 -7.28 10.52 -3.66
N ALA A 42 -8.38 9.81 -3.45
CA ALA A 42 -9.47 9.67 -4.40
C ALA A 42 -10.82 9.92 -3.73
N GLU A 43 -11.79 10.35 -4.53
CA GLU A 43 -13.18 10.41 -4.11
C GLU A 43 -14.11 10.01 -5.25
N ARG A 44 -15.32 9.61 -4.89
CA ARG A 44 -16.39 9.38 -5.85
C ARG A 44 -17.26 10.61 -5.98
N THR A 45 -17.52 11.03 -7.21
CA THR A 45 -18.50 12.05 -7.52
C THR A 45 -19.85 11.41 -7.91
N ASN A 46 -20.91 12.21 -7.91
CA ASN A 46 -22.26 11.79 -8.31
C ASN A 46 -22.83 10.61 -7.52
N THR A 47 -22.47 10.54 -6.23
CA THR A 47 -23.01 9.57 -5.28
C THR A 47 -23.85 10.24 -4.21
N ALA A 48 -24.78 9.49 -3.60
CA ALA A 48 -25.72 10.03 -2.62
C ALA A 48 -25.01 10.55 -1.35
N ASP A 49 -23.86 9.98 -0.98
CA ASP A 49 -23.05 10.37 0.17
C ASP A 49 -21.99 11.44 -0.16
N TYR A 50 -22.00 12.01 -1.38
CA TYR A 50 -20.97 12.94 -1.82
C TYR A 50 -20.92 14.21 -0.96
N SER A 51 -22.07 14.72 -0.54
CA SER A 51 -22.13 15.91 0.32
C SER A 51 -21.78 15.63 1.79
N ASP A 52 -21.56 14.36 2.17
CA ASP A 52 -21.26 14.04 3.55
C ASP A 52 -19.94 14.69 3.97
N TYR A 53 -20.04 15.47 5.04
CA TYR A 53 -18.87 16.01 5.71
C TYR A 53 -18.09 14.86 6.35
N LYS A 54 -16.83 14.72 5.94
CA LYS A 54 -15.83 13.96 6.69
C LYS A 54 -14.93 15.00 7.35
N ALA A 55 -14.71 14.88 8.66
CA ALA A 55 -13.79 15.78 9.35
C ALA A 55 -12.44 15.78 8.61
N GLY A 56 -11.86 16.98 8.47
CA GLY A 56 -10.57 17.16 7.81
C GLY A 56 -10.53 16.81 6.31
N TRP A 57 -11.65 16.47 5.66
CA TRP A 57 -11.67 16.12 4.23
C TRP A 57 -13.01 16.49 3.56
N LEU A 58 -13.08 17.73 3.06
CA LEU A 58 -14.24 18.26 2.35
C LEU A 58 -14.38 17.66 0.94
N PRO A 59 -15.63 17.58 0.38
CA PRO A 59 -15.86 17.15 -1.00
C PRO A 59 -15.10 18.01 -2.01
N GLY A 60 -14.45 17.37 -2.99
CA GLY A 60 -13.69 18.06 -4.03
C GLY A 60 -12.36 18.66 -3.57
N GLN A 61 -11.91 18.36 -2.35
CA GLN A 61 -10.67 18.88 -1.80
C GLN A 61 -9.73 17.75 -1.38
N MET A 62 -8.43 18.06 -1.32
CA MET A 62 -7.46 17.19 -0.64
C MET A 62 -7.77 17.15 0.87
N PRO A 63 -7.40 16.08 1.59
CA PRO A 63 -7.49 16.10 3.05
C PRO A 63 -6.57 17.17 3.62
N ASP A 64 -7.02 17.86 4.66
CA ASP A 64 -6.31 18.99 5.30
C ASP A 64 -4.92 18.60 5.82
N ARG A 65 -4.73 17.31 6.10
CA ARG A 65 -3.52 16.73 6.72
C ARG A 65 -2.88 15.66 5.83
N ALA A 66 -2.90 15.87 4.50
CA ALA A 66 -2.32 14.94 3.52
C ALA A 66 -0.84 14.61 3.82
N ASP A 67 -0.06 15.62 4.21
CA ASP A 67 1.38 15.50 4.51
C ASP A 67 1.67 14.67 5.78
N GLU A 68 0.67 14.42 6.63
CA GLU A 68 0.88 13.71 7.89
C GLU A 68 0.68 12.20 7.78
N PHE A 69 0.33 11.69 6.60
CA PHE A 69 0.15 10.24 6.42
C PHE A 69 1.48 9.50 6.47
N PHE A 70 2.50 10.03 5.81
CA PHE A 70 3.82 9.43 5.69
C PHE A 70 4.90 10.49 5.79
N ASP A 71 6.03 10.16 6.40
CA ASP A 71 7.24 10.95 6.23
C ASP A 71 7.80 10.70 4.80
N PRO A 72 8.15 11.73 4.02
CA PRO A 72 8.74 11.54 2.69
C PRO A 72 10.17 10.98 2.75
N VAL A 73 10.89 11.26 3.84
CA VAL A 73 12.26 10.81 4.09
C VAL A 73 12.38 10.38 5.55
N PHE A 74 12.97 9.20 5.76
CA PHE A 74 13.37 8.77 7.09
C PHE A 74 14.76 9.34 7.42
N THR A 75 14.86 10.13 8.49
CA THR A 75 16.16 10.65 8.96
C THR A 75 16.54 10.05 10.30
N ASN A 76 15.66 10.15 11.30
CA ASN A 76 15.81 9.53 12.61
C ASN A 76 14.43 9.35 13.28
N TYR A 77 14.38 8.51 14.32
CA TYR A 77 13.14 8.22 15.04
C TYR A 77 12.52 9.44 15.75
N SER A 78 13.34 10.32 16.32
CA SER A 78 12.85 11.49 17.07
C SER A 78 12.09 12.50 16.22
N ASN A 79 12.23 12.42 14.90
CA ASN A 79 11.65 13.36 13.94
C ASN A 79 10.55 12.73 13.07
N LEU A 80 10.03 11.55 13.42
CA LEU A 80 8.93 10.94 12.67
C LEU A 80 7.61 11.64 12.99
N GLU A 81 7.00 12.24 11.97
CA GLU A 81 5.72 12.95 12.06
C GLU A 81 4.60 12.17 11.35
N GLY A 82 4.92 11.40 10.32
CA GLY A 82 3.96 10.63 9.54
C GLY A 82 3.28 9.51 10.35
N TYR A 83 1.94 9.46 10.32
CA TYR A 83 1.15 8.48 11.08
C TYR A 83 1.50 7.03 10.74
N PHE A 84 1.54 6.69 9.45
CA PHE A 84 1.86 5.32 9.03
C PHE A 84 3.33 5.01 9.24
N THR A 85 4.22 5.96 8.95
CA THR A 85 5.67 5.79 9.18
C THR A 85 5.96 5.48 10.65
N LYS A 86 5.39 6.27 11.56
CA LYS A 86 5.51 6.05 13.01
C LYS A 86 4.87 4.74 13.45
N TYR A 87 3.68 4.43 12.97
CA TYR A 87 2.99 3.18 13.31
C TYR A 87 3.82 1.95 12.92
N PHE A 88 4.24 1.85 11.65
CA PHE A 88 5.01 0.70 11.16
C PHE A 88 6.40 0.59 11.80
N TYR A 89 7.06 1.72 12.05
CA TYR A 89 8.32 1.74 12.79
C TYR A 89 8.15 1.21 14.21
N GLN A 90 7.14 1.68 14.95
CA GLN A 90 6.93 1.28 16.34
C GLN A 90 6.49 -0.18 16.44
N MET A 91 5.58 -0.63 15.58
CA MET A 91 5.06 -2.00 15.59
C MET A 91 6.11 -3.04 15.19
N SER A 92 7.12 -2.64 14.41
CA SER A 92 8.26 -3.48 14.03
C SER A 92 9.46 -3.34 14.97
N PHE A 93 9.34 -2.59 16.07
CA PHE A 93 10.47 -2.28 16.96
C PHE A 93 11.66 -1.62 16.25
N GLY A 94 11.40 -0.89 15.17
CA GLY A 94 12.39 -0.19 14.36
C GLY A 94 12.96 -1.00 13.20
N ASP A 95 12.55 -2.26 13.02
CA ASP A 95 13.07 -3.12 11.96
C ASP A 95 12.49 -2.79 10.58
N PHE A 96 11.31 -2.17 10.52
CA PHE A 96 10.61 -1.85 9.28
C PHE A 96 10.17 -0.39 9.20
N ILE A 97 10.51 0.28 8.11
CA ILE A 97 10.25 1.70 7.88
C ILE A 97 9.34 1.84 6.66
N MET A 98 8.15 2.42 6.85
CA MET A 98 7.24 2.74 5.75
C MET A 98 7.21 4.26 5.54
N ILE A 99 7.98 4.74 4.57
CA ILE A 99 7.92 6.14 4.11
C ILE A 99 6.97 6.24 2.91
N GLY A 100 6.63 7.46 2.50
CA GLY A 100 5.71 7.63 1.40
C GLY A 100 5.57 9.07 0.96
N ASP A 101 5.03 9.25 -0.24
CA ASP A 101 4.66 10.56 -0.75
C ASP A 101 3.41 10.42 -1.62
N TYR A 102 2.69 11.52 -1.82
CA TYR A 102 1.38 11.48 -2.46
C TYR A 102 1.32 12.24 -3.79
N TYR A 103 0.37 11.85 -4.63
CA TYR A 103 0.00 12.60 -5.81
C TYR A 103 -0.68 13.93 -5.40
N PRO A 104 -0.18 15.11 -5.82
CA PRO A 104 -0.57 16.40 -5.25
C PRO A 104 -1.97 16.90 -5.66
N SER A 105 -2.82 16.03 -6.21
CA SER A 105 -4.17 16.39 -6.64
C SER A 105 -5.16 15.28 -6.34
N LEU A 106 -6.39 15.67 -6.03
CA LEU A 106 -7.47 14.73 -5.74
C LEU A 106 -7.91 14.03 -7.03
N VAL A 107 -7.99 12.70 -7.00
CA VAL A 107 -8.56 11.92 -8.09
C VAL A 107 -10.08 11.81 -7.90
N GLN A 108 -10.84 12.46 -8.77
CA GLN A 108 -12.30 12.40 -8.76
C GLN A 108 -12.80 11.37 -9.78
N ILE A 109 -13.47 10.33 -9.31
CA ILE A 109 -14.02 9.26 -10.14
C ILE A 109 -15.54 9.32 -10.11
N ASP A 110 -16.17 9.38 -11.27
CA ASP A 110 -17.62 9.30 -11.37
C ASP A 110 -18.13 7.93 -10.89
N GLU A 111 -19.18 7.91 -10.06
CA GLU A 111 -19.73 6.64 -9.54
C GLU A 111 -20.16 5.66 -10.64
N SER A 112 -20.55 6.14 -11.83
CA SER A 112 -20.89 5.28 -12.97
C SER A 112 -19.71 4.46 -13.50
N LEU A 113 -18.47 4.90 -13.26
CA LEU A 113 -17.24 4.17 -13.62
C LEU A 113 -16.86 3.11 -12.57
N GLY A 114 -17.60 3.07 -11.46
CA GLY A 114 -17.41 2.13 -10.37
C GLY A 114 -16.27 2.50 -9.42
N PHE A 115 -16.29 1.84 -8.28
CA PHE A 115 -15.33 2.02 -7.19
C PHE A 115 -14.22 0.97 -7.29
N GLN A 116 -13.24 1.19 -8.17
CA GLN A 116 -12.13 0.27 -8.37
C GLN A 116 -10.79 1.00 -8.42
N ASN A 117 -9.78 0.37 -7.84
CA ASN A 117 -8.40 0.83 -7.88
C ASN A 117 -7.90 0.99 -9.32
N SER A 118 -8.30 0.08 -10.22
CA SER A 118 -8.01 0.14 -11.66
C SER A 118 -8.51 1.41 -12.33
N THR A 119 -9.64 1.98 -11.88
CA THR A 119 -10.19 3.23 -12.42
C THR A 119 -9.32 4.42 -12.05
N VAL A 120 -8.81 4.48 -10.81
CA VAL A 120 -7.85 5.50 -10.37
C VAL A 120 -6.54 5.38 -11.14
N ILE A 121 -6.01 4.17 -11.32
CA ILE A 121 -4.80 3.95 -12.13
C ILE A 121 -5.02 4.38 -13.58
N SER A 122 -6.19 4.08 -14.15
CA SER A 122 -6.55 4.49 -15.52
C SER A 122 -6.63 6.01 -15.66
N TYR A 123 -7.20 6.70 -14.67
CA TYR A 123 -7.21 8.16 -14.59
C TYR A 123 -5.79 8.72 -14.56
N LEU A 124 -4.92 8.21 -13.68
CA LEU A 124 -3.55 8.68 -13.58
C LEU A 124 -2.76 8.45 -14.88
N ASN A 125 -3.01 7.33 -15.58
CA ASN A 125 -2.42 7.07 -16.88
C ASN A 125 -2.90 8.02 -17.98
N SER A 126 -4.15 8.48 -17.92
CA SER A 126 -4.73 9.37 -18.94
C SER A 126 -4.25 10.83 -18.83
N LEU A 127 -3.66 11.22 -17.69
CA LEU A 127 -3.03 12.52 -17.51
C LEU A 127 -1.96 12.75 -18.61
N PRO A 128 -1.68 14.00 -19.00
CA PRO A 128 -0.59 14.28 -19.94
C PRO A 128 0.76 13.88 -19.36
N GLY A 129 1.74 13.67 -20.24
CA GLY A 129 3.11 13.33 -19.87
C GLY A 129 3.33 11.85 -19.56
N THR A 130 4.61 11.48 -19.48
CA THR A 130 5.06 10.10 -19.27
C THR A 130 5.44 9.81 -17.83
N ASP A 131 5.22 10.74 -16.89
CA ASP A 131 5.62 10.59 -15.50
C ASP A 131 4.58 11.23 -14.57
N ILE A 132 4.63 10.87 -13.29
CA ILE A 132 3.91 11.54 -12.19
C ILE A 132 4.93 11.97 -11.16
N THR A 133 4.91 13.26 -10.84
CA THR A 133 5.69 13.83 -9.75
C THR A 133 4.82 13.97 -8.52
N THR A 134 5.31 13.50 -7.38
CA THR A 134 4.64 13.58 -6.09
C THR A 134 4.80 14.97 -5.44
N ALA A 135 4.08 15.21 -4.35
CA ALA A 135 4.07 16.50 -3.65
C ALA A 135 5.48 16.97 -3.22
N ASN A 136 6.38 16.05 -2.87
CA ASN A 136 7.76 16.36 -2.48
C ASN A 136 8.78 16.12 -3.62
N GLY A 137 8.33 16.00 -4.87
CA GLY A 137 9.20 15.99 -6.04
C GLY A 137 9.76 14.62 -6.45
N TYR A 138 9.25 13.51 -5.91
CA TYR A 138 9.66 12.19 -6.36
C TYR A 138 8.92 11.79 -7.64
N SER A 139 9.64 11.12 -8.53
CA SER A 139 9.11 10.57 -9.78
C SER A 139 8.66 9.12 -9.54
N ILE A 140 7.50 8.74 -10.07
CA ILE A 140 7.09 7.33 -10.04
C ILE A 140 7.94 6.46 -10.98
N ASN A 141 8.56 7.06 -12.00
CA ASN A 141 9.42 6.37 -12.95
C ASN A 141 10.88 6.28 -12.49
N SER A 142 11.25 6.93 -11.38
CA SER A 142 12.55 6.71 -10.75
C SER A 142 12.55 5.46 -9.87
N ASP A 143 13.71 5.12 -9.31
CA ASP A 143 13.86 4.03 -8.35
C ASP A 143 13.34 4.40 -6.95
N SER A 144 12.76 5.59 -6.78
CA SER A 144 12.27 6.08 -5.49
C SER A 144 11.14 5.24 -4.88
N PHE A 145 10.42 4.46 -5.68
CA PHE A 145 9.31 3.59 -5.25
C PHE A 145 9.56 2.11 -5.56
N ASP A 146 10.82 1.72 -5.75
CA ASP A 146 11.25 0.42 -6.27
C ASP A 146 12.51 -0.03 -5.54
N TYR A 147 12.32 -0.49 -4.31
CA TYR A 147 13.37 -0.93 -3.40
C TYR A 147 13.43 -2.46 -3.35
N TRP A 148 12.36 -3.16 -3.74
CA TRP A 148 12.23 -4.60 -3.53
C TRP A 148 11.89 -5.38 -4.79
N THR A 149 12.52 -6.54 -4.92
CA THR A 149 12.16 -7.49 -5.97
C THR A 149 10.93 -8.29 -5.52
N SER A 150 9.90 -8.29 -6.36
CA SER A 150 8.68 -9.03 -6.07
C SER A 150 8.90 -10.53 -6.09
N THR A 151 8.54 -11.20 -4.99
CA THR A 151 8.54 -12.67 -4.87
C THR A 151 7.16 -13.16 -4.44
N SER A 152 6.88 -14.45 -4.60
CA SER A 152 5.62 -15.07 -4.16
C SER A 152 5.32 -14.80 -2.68
N SER A 153 4.04 -14.79 -2.30
CA SER A 153 3.64 -14.50 -0.92
C SER A 153 4.28 -15.48 0.09
N GLY A 154 4.80 -14.96 1.21
CA GLY A 154 5.47 -15.76 2.24
C GLY A 154 6.91 -16.22 1.92
N TYR A 155 7.40 -15.94 0.71
CA TYR A 155 8.81 -16.16 0.35
C TYR A 155 9.67 -14.95 0.72
N PRO A 156 10.98 -15.16 1.00
CA PRO A 156 11.91 -14.08 1.25
C PRO A 156 11.84 -13.00 0.16
N LYS A 157 11.87 -11.74 0.58
CA LYS A 157 11.91 -10.57 -0.31
C LYS A 157 13.36 -10.14 -0.46
N THR A 158 13.75 -9.70 -1.65
CA THR A 158 15.12 -9.25 -1.93
C THR A 158 15.14 -7.73 -2.00
N SER A 159 16.00 -7.10 -1.18
CA SER A 159 16.24 -5.65 -1.20
C SER A 159 17.09 -5.32 -2.43
N ALA A 160 16.40 -5.19 -3.56
CA ALA A 160 16.94 -4.88 -4.88
C ALA A 160 15.80 -4.41 -5.78
N ALA A 161 15.98 -3.28 -6.45
CA ALA A 161 15.03 -2.77 -7.43
C ALA A 161 14.79 -3.77 -8.58
N ASP A 162 13.53 -3.93 -9.00
CA ASP A 162 13.13 -4.80 -10.11
C ASP A 162 12.41 -4.07 -11.27
N ASN A 163 12.54 -2.74 -11.29
CA ASN A 163 11.87 -1.82 -12.21
C ASN A 163 10.34 -1.83 -12.05
N LYS A 164 9.85 -2.07 -10.83
CA LYS A 164 8.43 -2.01 -10.51
C LYS A 164 8.16 -1.17 -9.28
N ILE A 165 6.99 -0.56 -9.25
CA ILE A 165 6.49 0.13 -8.07
C ILE A 165 6.14 -0.92 -7.01
N ASP A 166 6.75 -0.81 -5.84
CA ASP A 166 6.59 -1.74 -4.71
C ASP A 166 5.19 -1.67 -4.09
N MET A 167 4.64 -0.45 -3.95
CA MET A 167 3.37 -0.25 -3.24
C MET A 167 2.67 1.05 -3.67
N VAL A 168 1.36 0.93 -3.92
CA VAL A 168 0.47 2.07 -4.16
C VAL A 168 -0.67 2.01 -3.17
N ILE A 169 -0.94 3.10 -2.46
CA ILE A 169 -2.11 3.19 -1.60
C ILE A 169 -3.10 4.16 -2.22
N ILE A 170 -4.36 3.76 -2.30
CA ILE A 170 -5.46 4.62 -2.71
C ILE A 170 -6.35 4.83 -1.49
N CYS A 171 -6.31 6.03 -0.91
CA CYS A 171 -7.28 6.40 0.11
C CYS A 171 -8.50 7.04 -0.53
N TRP A 172 -9.68 6.54 -0.19
CA TRP A 172 -10.95 7.04 -0.69
C TRP A 172 -11.67 7.85 0.40
N ARG A 173 -12.16 9.03 0.04
CA ARG A 173 -12.94 9.90 0.95
C ARG A 173 -14.29 9.27 1.35
N ASN A 174 -15.00 8.71 0.37
CA ASN A 174 -16.35 8.18 0.52
C ASN A 174 -16.45 6.77 -0.09
N ALA A 175 -15.86 5.76 0.55
CA ALA A 175 -16.01 4.36 0.13
C ALA A 175 -17.31 3.74 0.67
N TRP A 176 -18.00 2.88 -0.10
CA TRP A 176 -19.18 2.14 0.40
C TRP A 176 -18.81 1.23 1.58
N GLY A 177 -19.65 1.26 2.62
CA GLY A 177 -19.73 0.24 3.67
C GLY A 177 -18.94 0.48 4.95
N ASP A 178 -18.03 1.45 5.01
CA ASP A 178 -16.98 1.43 6.03
C ASP A 178 -16.95 2.65 6.93
N GLY A 179 -17.91 2.75 7.86
CA GLY A 179 -17.69 3.56 9.08
C GLY A 179 -16.57 3.02 9.99
N ASN A 180 -15.83 1.98 9.56
CA ASN A 180 -14.93 1.18 10.39
C ASN A 180 -13.50 1.02 9.84
N GLY A 181 -13.09 1.76 8.80
CA GLY A 181 -11.70 1.70 8.30
C GLY A 181 -11.33 0.31 7.75
N SER A 182 -11.83 -0.03 6.55
CA SER A 182 -11.43 -1.27 5.87
C SER A 182 -10.09 -1.08 5.16
N VAL A 183 -9.17 -2.02 5.40
CA VAL A 183 -7.88 -2.10 4.70
C VAL A 183 -7.85 -3.40 3.93
N SER A 184 -7.74 -3.32 2.61
CA SER A 184 -7.49 -4.49 1.77
C SER A 184 -6.19 -4.30 1.01
N ILE A 185 -5.31 -5.30 1.10
CA ILE A 185 -4.08 -5.39 0.32
C ILE A 185 -4.26 -6.53 -0.68
N SER A 186 -4.29 -6.20 -1.96
CA SER A 186 -4.42 -7.18 -3.02
C SER A 186 -3.15 -7.25 -3.86
N ASN A 187 -2.78 -8.47 -4.29
CA ASN A 187 -1.75 -8.66 -5.29
C ASN A 187 -2.40 -8.43 -6.66
N SER A 188 -2.22 -7.23 -7.19
CA SER A 188 -2.62 -6.90 -8.56
C SER A 188 -1.40 -6.39 -9.31
N SER A 189 -1.31 -6.76 -10.58
CA SER A 189 -0.39 -6.12 -11.51
C SER A 189 -1.09 -4.91 -12.11
N PHE A 190 -0.36 -3.81 -12.23
CA PHE A 190 -0.82 -2.63 -12.94
C PHE A 190 0.35 -1.98 -13.68
N THR A 191 0.05 -1.02 -14.53
CA THR A 191 1.05 -0.16 -15.16
C THR A 191 0.65 1.28 -14.88
N LEU A 192 1.59 2.07 -14.40
CA LEU A 192 1.41 3.49 -14.13
C LEU A 192 2.51 4.26 -14.86
N LYS A 193 2.13 5.09 -15.85
CA LYS A 193 3.03 5.91 -16.67
C LYS A 193 4.25 5.17 -17.23
N SER A 194 4.05 3.92 -17.66
CA SER A 194 5.06 3.00 -18.19
C SER A 194 5.90 2.24 -17.17
N LYS A 195 5.79 2.51 -15.86
CA LYS A 195 6.35 1.63 -14.83
C LYS A 195 5.32 0.59 -14.40
N SER A 196 5.75 -0.67 -14.35
CA SER A 196 4.88 -1.74 -13.84
C SER A 196 4.78 -1.62 -12.32
N GLY A 197 3.69 -2.08 -11.73
CA GLY A 197 3.56 -2.22 -10.29
C GLY A 197 3.14 -3.63 -9.94
N SER A 198 3.63 -4.12 -8.81
CA SER A 198 3.30 -5.45 -8.32
C SER A 198 3.18 -5.44 -6.82
N ASN A 199 2.07 -6.01 -6.34
CA ASN A 199 1.71 -6.11 -4.93
C ASN A 199 1.26 -4.79 -4.30
N ALA A 200 0.20 -4.94 -3.51
CA ALA A 200 -0.35 -3.92 -2.62
C ALA A 200 -0.86 -2.65 -3.30
N ILE A 201 -2.03 -2.76 -3.97
CA ILE A 201 -2.97 -1.64 -3.95
C ILE A 201 -3.75 -1.70 -2.65
N GLY A 202 -3.46 -0.77 -1.74
CA GLY A 202 -4.18 -0.60 -0.48
C GLY A 202 -5.41 0.27 -0.66
N LYS A 203 -6.59 -0.17 -0.19
CA LYS A 203 -7.77 0.69 -0.05
C LYS A 203 -7.89 1.13 1.41
N PHE A 204 -8.10 2.42 1.66
CA PHE A 204 -8.44 2.95 2.98
C PHE A 204 -9.67 3.86 2.88
N GLY A 205 -10.58 3.77 3.83
CA GLY A 205 -11.52 4.86 4.12
C GLY A 205 -10.87 5.77 5.16
N CYS A 206 -10.45 6.98 4.78
CA CYS A 206 -9.85 7.90 5.75
C CYS A 206 -10.96 8.70 6.44
N TYR A 207 -11.16 8.42 7.73
CA TYR A 207 -11.92 9.28 8.64
C TYR A 207 -10.91 9.86 9.63
N SER A 208 -10.83 11.18 9.72
CA SER A 208 -10.14 11.83 10.85
C SER A 208 -11.08 11.97 12.04
#